data_AF-A0A2N3FDH5-F1
#
_entry.id   AF-A0A2N3FDH5-F1
#
_cell.length_a   1.000
_cell.length_b   1.000
_cell.length_c   1.000
_cell.angle_alpha   90.00
_cell.angle_beta   90.00
_cell.angle_gamma   90.00
#
_symmetry.space_group_name_H-M   'P 1'
#
loop_
_entity.id
_entity.type
_entity.pdbx_description
1 polymer ?
#
loop_
_entity_poly.entity_id
_entity_poly.type
_entity_poly.pdbx_seq_one_letter_code
_entity_poly.pdbx_strand_id
1 'polypeptide(L)'
;MSRVSAVAGSYAASAQLQRTGVEIVAVADQAGGLFDAAARRLSRVVANDGPGIWDDLLGATKSLRWRLATHPQPLRHNPAIIERAEQVMHEVHLLRGAVKDVDLLDEVSSAAQRVADEDSQIGATLLESIREVGYDKCYVVAASAAARAGIEEWLSDVGTRVVTVGTRALAVEGVDQCYVVGPPRFFNASILTAPSTDEVSFLMPAWFRDMSIPHSVIAPHAEGAIKVPSRVFLEGEYVSPNLEPGGAEEDEQALLPIPDWGPPSEPHRQPSSDEVVARKLLLAGGWALWLDDGTRIRSFDPRQPPGERVIYIGITAVTAGTYLLVRPGETEHRALLEIALASLGLRREEIESTQSEWKAHLMGALDRMEPQSVVGALRDKGVRAANQARAWADEALVRPQRNRDFELLLSWLDLPNEPFFGNATLLHRTVLRSGARIRDELESAVAAADVSALERLGTLELTTSSEGISAMLATRVLAISPGTSLVARHNARVPFKDGSARWLE
;
A
#
# COMPACT_ATOMS: atom_id res chain seq x y z
N MET A 1 -12.99 -28.12 12.12
CA MET A 1 -12.38 -28.00 13.48
C MET A 1 -12.82 -26.71 14.19
N SER A 2 -12.71 -26.61 15.52
CA SER A 2 -12.99 -25.35 16.25
C SER A 2 -11.79 -24.40 16.18
N ARG A 3 -11.98 -23.08 16.28
CA ARG A 3 -10.86 -22.11 16.31
C ARG A 3 -9.81 -22.45 17.39
N VAL A 4 -10.24 -23.09 18.46
CA VAL A 4 -9.37 -23.50 19.59
C VAL A 4 -8.41 -24.61 19.17
N SER A 5 -8.84 -25.58 18.36
CA SER A 5 -7.95 -26.67 17.93
C SER A 5 -6.92 -26.21 16.90
N ALA A 6 -7.25 -25.25 16.03
CA ALA A 6 -6.29 -24.64 15.12
C ALA A 6 -5.18 -23.89 15.88
N VAL A 7 -5.56 -23.13 16.91
CA VAL A 7 -4.61 -22.43 17.79
C VAL A 7 -3.73 -23.41 18.55
N ALA A 8 -4.30 -24.49 19.11
CA ALA A 8 -3.51 -25.53 19.78
C ALA A 8 -2.51 -26.22 18.84
N GLY A 9 -2.91 -26.47 17.59
CA GLY A 9 -2.03 -26.99 16.55
C GLY A 9 -0.83 -26.09 16.28
N SER A 10 -1.05 -24.78 16.12
CA SER A 10 0.04 -23.82 15.93
C SER A 10 1.01 -23.74 17.11
N TYR A 11 0.52 -23.89 18.34
CA TYR A 11 1.40 -23.97 19.51
C TYR A 11 2.27 -25.22 19.51
N ALA A 12 1.69 -26.39 19.18
CA ALA A 12 2.44 -27.65 19.09
C ALA A 12 3.50 -27.59 17.98
N ALA A 13 3.13 -27.07 16.80
CA ALA A 13 4.03 -26.89 15.68
C ALA A 13 5.17 -25.90 15.99
N SER A 14 4.88 -24.77 16.65
CA SER A 14 5.94 -23.85 17.09
C SER A 14 6.91 -24.50 18.08
N ALA A 15 6.40 -25.30 19.02
CA ALA A 15 7.24 -26.02 19.98
C ALA A 15 8.11 -27.08 19.30
N GLN A 16 7.63 -27.69 18.21
CA GLN A 16 8.41 -28.63 17.41
C GLN A 16 9.50 -27.90 16.61
N LEU A 17 9.18 -26.79 15.92
CA LEU A 17 10.17 -25.97 15.21
C LEU A 17 11.28 -25.43 16.13
N GLN A 18 10.98 -25.11 17.39
CA GLN A 18 12.03 -24.72 18.35
C GLN A 18 13.05 -25.83 18.60
N ARG A 19 12.66 -27.10 18.44
CA ARG A 19 13.55 -28.26 18.59
C ARG A 19 14.27 -28.63 17.30
N THR A 20 13.55 -28.67 16.18
CA THR A 20 14.07 -29.15 14.88
C THR A 20 14.76 -28.06 14.06
N GLY A 21 14.35 -26.80 14.28
CA GLY A 21 14.78 -25.66 13.48
C GLY A 21 14.11 -25.60 12.12
N VAL A 22 14.38 -24.50 11.41
CA VAL A 22 14.01 -24.33 10.00
C VAL A 22 15.17 -24.65 9.09
N GLU A 23 14.85 -25.03 7.87
CA GLU A 23 15.84 -25.26 6.81
C GLU A 23 15.85 -24.05 5.88
N ILE A 24 17.04 -23.65 5.45
CA ILE A 24 17.25 -22.60 4.46
C ILE A 24 18.01 -23.26 3.31
N VAL A 25 17.33 -23.49 2.20
CA VAL A 25 17.88 -24.02 0.97
C VAL A 25 18.27 -22.82 0.10
N ALA A 26 19.58 -22.54 0.08
CA ALA A 26 20.19 -21.54 -0.76
C ALA A 26 20.51 -22.17 -2.13
N VAL A 27 19.80 -21.77 -3.17
CA VAL A 27 19.91 -22.38 -4.50
C VAL A 27 20.83 -21.54 -5.39
N ALA A 28 21.75 -22.20 -6.10
CA ALA A 28 22.66 -21.57 -7.03
C ALA A 28 21.89 -20.87 -8.17
N ASP A 29 22.17 -19.58 -8.36
CA ASP A 29 21.58 -18.77 -9.41
C ASP A 29 22.65 -17.82 -9.95
N GLN A 30 23.31 -18.21 -11.04
CA GLN A 30 24.44 -17.46 -11.57
C GLN A 30 24.01 -16.16 -12.25
N ALA A 31 22.89 -16.19 -12.99
CA ALA A 31 22.35 -15.01 -13.66
C ALA A 31 21.91 -13.96 -12.63
N GLY A 32 21.13 -14.37 -11.62
CA GLY A 32 20.75 -13.50 -10.52
C GLY A 32 21.93 -13.03 -9.68
N GLY A 33 22.95 -13.86 -9.48
CA GLY A 33 24.17 -13.47 -8.75
C GLY A 33 24.99 -12.40 -9.46
N LEU A 34 25.14 -12.48 -10.78
CA LEU A 34 25.78 -11.41 -11.58
C LEU A 34 24.97 -10.12 -11.53
N PHE A 35 23.64 -10.22 -11.61
CA PHE A 35 22.76 -9.06 -11.50
C PHE A 35 22.81 -8.42 -10.11
N ASP A 36 22.81 -9.20 -9.03
CA ASP A 36 22.98 -8.71 -7.65
C ASP A 36 24.30 -7.95 -7.48
N ALA A 37 25.40 -8.48 -8.02
CA ALA A 37 26.70 -7.81 -7.97
C ALA A 37 26.68 -6.45 -8.70
N ALA A 38 26.08 -6.39 -9.89
CA ALA A 38 25.91 -5.15 -10.65
C ALA A 38 25.00 -4.16 -9.90
N ALA A 39 23.90 -4.63 -9.30
CA ALA A 39 22.98 -3.82 -8.51
C ALA A 39 23.65 -3.17 -7.29
N ARG A 40 24.54 -3.91 -6.60
CA ARG A 40 25.34 -3.39 -5.48
C ARG A 40 26.39 -2.39 -5.93
N ARG A 41 27.02 -2.58 -7.09
CA ARG A 41 27.91 -1.56 -7.67
C ARG A 41 27.14 -0.28 -7.99
N LEU A 42 25.97 -0.40 -8.61
CA LEU A 42 25.09 0.72 -8.90
C LEU A 42 24.67 1.46 -7.63
N SER A 43 24.17 0.75 -6.62
CA SER A 43 23.79 1.34 -5.32
C SER A 43 24.91 2.19 -4.70
N ARG A 44 26.16 1.70 -4.73
CA ARG A 44 27.33 2.46 -4.26
C ARG A 44 27.62 3.71 -5.09
N VAL A 45 27.46 3.66 -6.40
CA VAL A 45 27.65 4.85 -7.27
C VAL A 45 26.58 5.90 -6.96
N VAL A 46 25.30 5.50 -6.85
CA VAL A 46 24.22 6.43 -6.50
C VAL A 46 24.43 7.07 -5.13
N ALA A 47 24.92 6.30 -4.15
CA ALA A 47 25.22 6.82 -2.82
C ALA A 47 26.32 7.91 -2.85
N ASN A 48 27.25 7.86 -3.80
CA ASN A 48 28.33 8.84 -3.96
C ASN A 48 27.91 10.07 -4.78
N ASP A 49 27.14 9.87 -5.85
CA ASP A 49 26.71 10.94 -6.76
C ASP A 49 25.53 11.77 -6.21
N GLY A 50 24.76 11.19 -5.29
CA GLY A 50 23.53 11.77 -4.75
C GLY A 50 22.27 11.40 -5.56
N PRO A 51 21.08 11.60 -4.97
CA PRO A 51 19.80 11.26 -5.62
C PRO A 51 19.54 12.14 -6.86
N GLY A 52 18.76 11.62 -7.80
CA GLY A 52 18.36 12.32 -9.03
C GLY A 52 18.46 11.42 -10.25
N ILE A 53 19.52 11.59 -11.04
CA ILE A 53 19.62 11.00 -12.39
C ILE A 53 19.58 9.46 -12.38
N TRP A 54 20.00 8.83 -11.30
CA TRP A 54 20.08 7.37 -11.19
C TRP A 54 18.82 6.72 -10.60
N ASP A 55 17.88 7.49 -10.07
CA ASP A 55 16.78 6.97 -9.23
C ASP A 55 15.89 5.99 -10.00
N ASP A 56 15.63 6.30 -11.27
CA ASP A 56 14.83 5.47 -12.17
C ASP A 56 15.49 4.12 -12.47
N LEU A 57 16.79 4.12 -12.80
CA LEU A 57 17.55 2.89 -13.01
C LEU A 57 17.70 2.08 -11.71
N LEU A 58 17.97 2.75 -10.59
CA LEU A 58 18.13 2.10 -9.30
C LEU A 58 16.81 1.47 -8.83
N GLY A 59 15.68 2.17 -8.99
CA GLY A 59 14.35 1.65 -8.69
C GLY A 59 14.01 0.42 -9.52
N ALA A 60 14.21 0.49 -10.84
CA ALA A 60 14.01 -0.66 -11.74
C ALA A 60 14.91 -1.85 -11.35
N THR A 61 16.18 -1.59 -11.05
CA THR A 61 17.16 -2.61 -10.65
C THR A 61 16.77 -3.31 -9.34
N LYS A 62 16.37 -2.54 -8.31
CA LYS A 62 15.92 -3.08 -7.02
C LYS A 62 14.64 -3.92 -7.17
N SER A 63 13.74 -3.53 -8.07
CA SER A 63 12.52 -4.30 -8.35
C SER A 63 12.80 -5.62 -9.06
N LEU A 64 13.67 -5.62 -10.08
CA LEU A 64 14.09 -6.86 -10.73
C LEU A 64 14.77 -7.79 -9.72
N ARG A 65 15.71 -7.26 -8.91
CA ARG A 65 16.39 -8.02 -7.85
C ARG A 65 15.39 -8.64 -6.86
N TRP A 66 14.41 -7.86 -6.41
CA TRP A 66 13.35 -8.34 -5.52
C TRP A 66 12.54 -9.47 -6.15
N ARG A 67 12.18 -9.35 -7.43
CA ARG A 67 11.43 -10.39 -8.15
C ARG A 67 12.24 -11.67 -8.30
N LEU A 68 13.53 -11.58 -8.64
CA LEU A 68 14.41 -12.75 -8.69
C LEU A 68 14.48 -13.52 -7.37
N ALA A 69 14.38 -12.81 -6.24
CA ALA A 69 14.35 -13.45 -4.92
C ALA A 69 12.98 -14.04 -4.52
N THR A 70 11.88 -13.66 -5.17
CA THR A 70 10.51 -13.95 -4.70
C THR A 70 9.60 -14.63 -5.72
N HIS A 71 10.01 -14.68 -6.99
CA HIS A 71 9.26 -15.24 -8.12
C HIS A 71 10.11 -16.35 -8.77
N PRO A 72 10.01 -17.60 -8.27
CA PRO A 72 10.88 -18.70 -8.63
C PRO A 72 10.45 -19.42 -9.92
N GLN A 73 9.32 -19.01 -10.51
CA GLN A 73 8.71 -19.71 -11.63
C GLN A 73 9.62 -19.59 -12.87
N PRO A 74 9.65 -20.61 -13.74
CA PRO A 74 10.32 -20.52 -15.02
C PRO A 74 9.81 -19.33 -15.85
N LEU A 75 10.67 -18.74 -16.68
CA LEU A 75 10.42 -17.55 -17.49
C LEU A 75 9.14 -17.67 -18.33
N ARG A 76 8.83 -18.88 -18.83
CA ARG A 76 7.60 -19.15 -19.58
C ARG A 76 6.30 -18.86 -18.79
N HIS A 77 6.36 -18.92 -17.46
CA HIS A 77 5.26 -18.60 -16.54
C HIS A 77 5.53 -17.29 -15.78
N ASN A 78 6.58 -16.55 -16.16
CA ASN A 78 7.01 -15.35 -15.46
C ASN A 78 7.37 -14.21 -16.43
N PRO A 79 6.41 -13.76 -17.28
CA PRO A 79 6.65 -12.64 -18.19
C PRO A 79 7.05 -11.36 -17.44
N ALA A 80 6.64 -11.27 -16.17
CA ALA A 80 6.88 -10.12 -15.32
C ALA A 80 8.36 -9.97 -14.90
N ILE A 81 9.21 -11.00 -15.00
CA ILE A 81 10.67 -10.87 -14.89
C ILE A 81 11.26 -10.30 -16.17
N ILE A 82 10.81 -10.79 -17.33
CA ILE A 82 11.28 -10.34 -18.65
C ILE A 82 10.98 -8.85 -18.83
N GLU A 83 9.74 -8.43 -18.58
CA GLU A 83 9.33 -7.02 -18.67
C GLU A 83 10.17 -6.11 -17.77
N ARG A 84 10.55 -6.58 -16.58
CA ARG A 84 11.36 -5.80 -15.63
C ARG A 84 12.83 -5.77 -16.02
N ALA A 85 13.36 -6.84 -16.58
CA ALA A 85 14.69 -6.85 -17.18
C ALA A 85 14.78 -5.89 -18.39
N GLU A 86 13.76 -5.92 -19.26
CA GLU A 86 13.62 -4.97 -20.38
C GLU A 86 13.53 -3.52 -19.89
N GLN A 87 12.79 -3.27 -18.80
CA GLN A 87 12.73 -1.94 -18.19
C GLN A 87 14.11 -1.49 -17.69
N VAL A 88 14.89 -2.36 -17.04
CA VAL A 88 16.27 -2.02 -16.63
C VAL A 88 17.12 -1.66 -17.84
N MET A 89 17.06 -2.46 -18.90
CA MET A 89 17.81 -2.18 -20.14
C MET A 89 17.36 -0.87 -20.81
N HIS A 90 16.07 -0.54 -20.75
CA HIS A 90 15.53 0.72 -21.24
C HIS A 90 16.07 1.92 -20.45
N GLU A 91 16.04 1.86 -19.11
CA GLU A 91 16.57 2.94 -18.27
C GLU A 91 18.10 3.10 -18.45
N VAL A 92 18.83 2.00 -18.62
CA VAL A 92 20.25 2.05 -19.00
C VAL A 92 20.43 2.82 -20.31
N HIS A 93 19.62 2.52 -21.33
CA HIS A 93 19.71 3.20 -22.62
C HIS A 93 19.45 4.72 -22.51
N LEU A 94 18.47 5.13 -21.70
CA LEU A 94 18.17 6.55 -21.46
C LEU A 94 19.32 7.29 -20.77
N LEU A 95 20.08 6.60 -19.92
CA LEU A 95 21.22 7.17 -19.20
C LEU A 95 22.52 7.20 -20.02
N ARG A 96 22.57 6.47 -21.15
CA ARG A 96 23.76 6.49 -22.00
C ARG A 96 24.04 7.90 -22.50
N GLY A 97 25.27 8.37 -22.25
CA GLY A 97 25.71 9.71 -22.63
C GLY A 97 25.37 10.80 -21.60
N ALA A 98 24.54 10.51 -20.60
CA ALA A 98 24.26 11.42 -19.48
C ALA A 98 25.22 11.21 -18.29
N VAL A 99 25.75 9.99 -18.14
CA VAL A 99 26.67 9.59 -17.07
C VAL A 99 28.01 9.09 -17.63
N LYS A 100 29.08 9.14 -16.83
CA LYS A 100 30.44 8.74 -17.24
C LYS A 100 30.69 7.24 -17.10
N ASP A 101 30.00 6.57 -16.19
CA ASP A 101 30.18 5.15 -15.85
C ASP A 101 29.52 4.20 -16.87
N VAL A 102 29.98 4.25 -18.12
CA VAL A 102 29.44 3.42 -19.22
C VAL A 102 29.68 1.93 -18.97
N ASP A 103 30.82 1.55 -18.39
CA ASP A 103 31.14 0.15 -18.09
C ASP A 103 30.14 -0.47 -17.11
N LEU A 104 29.70 0.31 -16.10
CA LEU A 104 28.68 -0.12 -15.15
C LEU A 104 27.31 -0.26 -15.81
N LEU A 105 26.95 0.67 -16.70
CA LEU A 105 25.72 0.58 -17.49
C LEU A 105 25.71 -0.69 -18.37
N ASP A 106 26.84 -1.00 -19.01
CA ASP A 106 27.01 -2.23 -19.81
C ASP A 106 26.94 -3.50 -18.95
N GLU A 107 27.53 -3.49 -17.76
CA GLU A 107 27.45 -4.59 -16.78
C GLU A 107 26.01 -4.84 -16.33
N VAL A 108 25.28 -3.79 -15.92
CA VAL A 108 23.88 -3.88 -15.47
C VAL A 108 22.99 -4.37 -16.61
N SER A 109 23.13 -3.82 -17.82
CA SER A 109 22.33 -4.23 -18.98
C SER A 109 22.61 -5.67 -19.39
N SER A 110 23.87 -6.10 -19.38
CA SER A 110 24.25 -7.47 -19.75
C SER A 110 23.73 -8.49 -18.72
N ALA A 111 23.83 -8.15 -17.43
CA ALA A 111 23.29 -9.00 -16.37
C ALA A 111 21.76 -9.09 -16.42
N ALA A 112 21.06 -7.98 -16.69
CA ALA A 112 19.61 -7.97 -16.90
C ALA A 112 19.19 -8.83 -18.09
N GLN A 113 19.92 -8.75 -19.21
CA GLN A 113 19.66 -9.60 -20.39
C GLN A 113 19.79 -11.09 -20.04
N ARG A 114 20.84 -11.49 -19.33
CA ARG A 114 21.00 -12.90 -18.90
C ARG A 114 19.85 -13.39 -18.03
N VAL A 115 19.36 -12.54 -17.13
CA VAL A 115 18.18 -12.83 -16.31
C VAL A 115 16.92 -13.03 -17.17
N ALA A 116 16.79 -12.33 -18.29
CA ALA A 116 15.68 -12.50 -19.23
C ALA A 116 15.79 -13.77 -20.11
N ASP A 117 16.99 -14.33 -20.22
CA ASP A 117 17.30 -15.46 -21.12
C ASP A 117 17.45 -16.81 -20.40
N GLU A 118 17.81 -16.81 -19.10
CA GLU A 118 18.14 -17.99 -18.32
C GLU A 118 17.11 -18.26 -17.20
N ASP A 119 16.56 -19.48 -17.15
CA ASP A 119 15.68 -19.91 -16.05
C ASP A 119 16.45 -20.04 -14.71
N SER A 120 15.86 -19.56 -13.62
CA SER A 120 16.40 -19.75 -12.27
C SER A 120 16.25 -21.21 -11.82
N GLN A 121 17.29 -21.76 -11.18
CA GLN A 121 17.25 -23.11 -10.62
C GLN A 121 16.30 -23.24 -9.42
N ILE A 122 15.95 -22.11 -8.77
CA ILE A 122 15.05 -22.09 -7.59
C ILE A 122 13.71 -22.76 -7.92
N GLY A 123 13.16 -22.51 -9.11
CA GLY A 123 11.91 -23.12 -9.54
C GLY A 123 12.01 -24.63 -9.72
N ALA A 124 13.11 -25.11 -10.29
CA ALA A 124 13.34 -26.54 -10.48
C ALA A 124 13.46 -27.26 -9.12
N THR A 125 14.29 -26.72 -8.21
CA THR A 125 14.44 -27.22 -6.85
C THR A 125 13.12 -27.24 -6.09
N LEU A 126 12.33 -26.15 -6.13
CA LEU A 126 11.02 -26.10 -5.46
C LEU A 126 10.09 -27.21 -5.97
N LEU A 127 10.02 -27.40 -7.29
CA LEU A 127 9.16 -28.42 -7.89
C LEU A 127 9.61 -29.84 -7.54
N GLU A 128 10.92 -30.08 -7.44
CA GLU A 128 11.49 -31.35 -6.99
C GLU A 128 11.17 -31.61 -5.52
N SER A 129 11.39 -30.63 -4.63
CA SER A 129 11.04 -30.77 -3.21
C SER A 129 9.55 -31.04 -3.00
N ILE A 130 8.67 -30.35 -3.75
CA ILE A 130 7.23 -30.60 -3.73
C ILE A 130 6.90 -32.03 -4.17
N ARG A 131 7.59 -32.55 -5.20
CA ARG A 131 7.40 -33.92 -5.70
C ARG A 131 7.81 -34.97 -4.68
N GLU A 132 8.90 -34.74 -3.95
CA GLU A 132 9.41 -35.68 -2.94
C GLU A 132 8.46 -35.83 -1.76
N VAL A 133 7.85 -34.73 -1.29
CA VAL A 133 6.88 -34.74 -0.19
C VAL A 133 5.49 -35.19 -0.65
N GLY A 134 5.10 -34.81 -1.86
CA GLY A 134 3.77 -35.03 -2.42
C GLY A 134 2.95 -33.74 -2.47
N TYR A 135 2.23 -33.57 -3.59
CA TYR A 135 1.53 -32.31 -3.94
C TYR A 135 0.43 -31.91 -2.95
N ASP A 136 -0.24 -32.87 -2.32
CA ASP A 136 -1.30 -32.68 -1.33
C ASP A 136 -0.76 -32.56 0.11
N LYS A 137 0.52 -32.85 0.31
CA LYS A 137 1.23 -32.88 1.60
C LYS A 137 2.13 -31.68 1.85
N CYS A 138 2.12 -30.70 0.96
CA CYS A 138 2.84 -29.44 1.11
C CYS A 138 2.01 -28.24 0.65
N TYR A 139 2.41 -27.05 1.10
CA TYR A 139 1.94 -25.78 0.53
C TYR A 139 3.10 -24.80 0.43
N VAL A 140 2.93 -23.81 -0.45
CA VAL A 140 3.92 -22.77 -0.72
C VAL A 140 3.46 -21.43 -0.15
N VAL A 141 4.37 -20.72 0.53
CA VAL A 141 4.17 -19.35 1.02
C VAL A 141 4.93 -18.38 0.13
N ALA A 142 4.19 -17.47 -0.50
CA ALA A 142 4.74 -16.40 -1.31
C ALA A 142 4.91 -15.10 -0.50
N ALA A 143 5.91 -14.30 -0.86
CA ALA A 143 6.23 -13.03 -0.20
C ALA A 143 5.18 -11.92 -0.42
N SER A 144 4.42 -11.98 -1.52
CA SER A 144 3.40 -10.97 -1.87
C SER A 144 2.19 -11.60 -2.57
N ALA A 145 1.12 -10.83 -2.73
CA ALA A 145 -0.07 -11.28 -3.47
C ALA A 145 0.23 -11.51 -4.96
N ALA A 146 1.09 -10.68 -5.56
CA ALA A 146 1.53 -10.83 -6.94
C ALA A 146 2.37 -12.11 -7.11
N ALA A 147 3.34 -12.34 -6.21
CA ALA A 147 4.12 -13.57 -6.20
C ALA A 147 3.22 -14.80 -6.02
N ARG A 148 2.23 -14.74 -5.10
CA ARG A 148 1.25 -15.81 -4.90
C ARG A 148 0.52 -16.14 -6.20
N ALA A 149 -0.02 -15.14 -6.88
CA ALA A 149 -0.78 -15.35 -8.11
C ALA A 149 0.06 -16.02 -9.21
N GLY A 150 1.30 -15.54 -9.43
CA GLY A 150 2.18 -16.15 -10.42
C GLY A 150 2.61 -17.58 -10.05
N ILE A 151 2.91 -17.84 -8.77
CA ILE A 151 3.34 -19.19 -8.32
C ILE A 151 2.13 -20.14 -8.40
N GLU A 152 0.94 -19.67 -8.04
CA GLU A 152 -0.30 -20.44 -8.12
C GLU A 152 -0.66 -20.81 -9.56
N GLU A 153 -0.51 -19.88 -10.51
CA GLU A 153 -0.71 -20.16 -11.93
C GLU A 153 0.26 -21.25 -12.43
N TRP A 154 1.55 -21.14 -12.10
CA TRP A 154 2.55 -22.13 -12.48
C TRP A 154 2.32 -23.51 -11.83
N LEU A 155 1.93 -23.55 -10.56
CA LEU A 155 1.70 -24.80 -9.83
C LEU A 155 0.27 -25.35 -10.00
N SER A 156 -0.57 -24.69 -10.82
CA SER A 156 -1.95 -25.12 -11.06
C SER A 156 -2.03 -26.53 -11.65
N ASP A 157 -1.09 -26.89 -12.53
CA ASP A 157 -0.99 -28.21 -13.17
C ASP A 157 -0.78 -29.35 -12.17
N VAL A 158 -0.10 -29.07 -11.05
CA VAL A 158 0.22 -30.06 -10.00
C VAL A 158 -0.72 -29.96 -8.80
N GLY A 159 -1.55 -28.92 -8.72
CA GLY A 159 -2.55 -28.75 -7.67
C GLY A 159 -2.00 -28.36 -6.29
N THR A 160 -0.73 -27.93 -6.20
CA THR A 160 -0.14 -27.47 -4.94
C THR A 160 -0.73 -26.12 -4.52
N ARG A 161 -1.08 -25.98 -3.24
CA ARG A 161 -1.68 -24.76 -2.71
C ARG A 161 -0.63 -23.68 -2.49
N VAL A 162 -0.94 -22.45 -2.89
CA VAL A 162 -0.06 -21.28 -2.70
C VAL A 162 -0.78 -20.19 -1.92
N VAL A 163 -0.16 -19.74 -0.83
CA VAL A 163 -0.75 -18.77 0.11
C VAL A 163 0.21 -17.61 0.38
N THR A 164 -0.31 -16.54 0.97
CA THR A 164 0.53 -15.51 1.62
C THR A 164 0.50 -15.69 3.14
N VAL A 165 1.46 -15.09 3.84
CA VAL A 165 1.49 -15.13 5.32
C VAL A 165 0.17 -14.68 5.94
N GLY A 166 -0.47 -13.66 5.38
CA GLY A 166 -1.74 -13.10 5.89
C GLY A 166 -2.98 -13.96 5.63
N THR A 167 -2.92 -14.90 4.68
CA THR A 167 -4.05 -15.79 4.32
C THR A 167 -3.85 -17.23 4.82
N ARG A 168 -2.66 -17.54 5.38
CA ARG A 168 -2.26 -18.87 5.86
C ARG A 168 -3.22 -19.47 6.88
N ALA A 169 -3.81 -18.66 7.76
CA ALA A 169 -4.71 -19.13 8.82
C ALA A 169 -5.97 -19.85 8.31
N LEU A 170 -6.29 -19.74 7.01
CA LEU A 170 -7.48 -20.32 6.39
C LEU A 170 -7.20 -21.65 5.66
N ALA A 171 -5.93 -22.05 5.47
CA ALA A 171 -5.59 -22.89 4.31
C ALA A 171 -5.12 -24.33 4.58
N VAL A 172 -4.89 -24.79 5.82
CA VAL A 172 -4.05 -25.98 5.99
C VAL A 172 -4.53 -26.95 7.09
N GLU A 173 -5.35 -27.92 6.70
CA GLU A 173 -5.49 -29.20 7.42
C GLU A 173 -4.76 -30.31 6.62
N GLY A 174 -4.00 -31.17 7.31
CA GLY A 174 -3.45 -32.42 6.73
C GLY A 174 -2.17 -32.32 5.89
N VAL A 175 -1.40 -31.24 6.05
CA VAL A 175 -0.14 -30.98 5.34
C VAL A 175 1.02 -31.10 6.31
N ASP A 176 2.13 -31.68 5.84
CA ASP A 176 3.31 -32.00 6.64
C ASP A 176 4.40 -30.93 6.45
N GLN A 177 4.54 -30.37 5.24
CA GLN A 177 5.64 -29.45 4.88
C GLN A 177 5.17 -28.06 4.43
N CYS A 178 5.87 -27.02 4.87
CA CYS A 178 5.71 -25.63 4.39
C CYS A 178 6.96 -25.16 3.65
N TYR A 179 6.81 -24.82 2.37
CA TYR A 179 7.88 -24.17 1.59
C TYR A 179 7.67 -22.67 1.53
N VAL A 180 8.67 -21.89 1.92
CA VAL A 180 8.62 -20.42 1.91
C VAL A 180 9.54 -19.91 0.82
N VAL A 181 9.01 -19.17 -0.14
CA VAL A 181 9.81 -18.70 -1.28
C VAL A 181 10.33 -17.29 -1.03
N GLY A 182 11.64 -17.21 -0.82
CA GLY A 182 12.41 -16.00 -0.66
C GLY A 182 13.16 -15.91 0.67
N PRO A 183 14.02 -14.90 0.82
CA PRO A 183 14.83 -14.70 2.02
C PRO A 183 13.97 -14.61 3.30
N PRO A 184 14.36 -15.28 4.41
CA PRO A 184 13.56 -15.33 5.64
C PRO A 184 13.19 -13.95 6.21
N ARG A 185 14.10 -12.97 6.08
CA ARG A 185 13.90 -11.59 6.54
C ARG A 185 12.74 -10.85 5.88
N PHE A 186 12.25 -11.31 4.72
CA PHE A 186 11.10 -10.70 4.05
C PHE A 186 9.76 -11.07 4.73
N PHE A 187 9.79 -12.07 5.61
CA PHE A 187 8.61 -12.58 6.28
C PHE A 187 8.54 -12.08 7.72
N ASN A 188 7.31 -11.95 8.23
CA ASN A 188 7.13 -11.60 9.63
C ASN A 188 7.48 -12.80 10.54
N ALA A 189 7.76 -12.52 11.81
CA ALA A 189 8.07 -13.57 12.79
C ALA A 189 6.94 -14.59 12.98
N SER A 190 5.69 -14.25 12.61
CA SER A 190 4.54 -15.16 12.74
C SER A 190 4.71 -16.43 11.91
N ILE A 191 5.55 -16.40 10.87
CA ILE A 191 5.83 -17.59 10.08
C ILE A 191 6.46 -18.70 10.94
N LEU A 192 7.26 -18.32 11.95
CA LEU A 192 7.98 -19.20 12.87
C LEU A 192 7.29 -19.33 14.26
N THR A 193 6.66 -18.26 14.74
CA THR A 193 6.06 -18.24 16.07
C THR A 193 4.63 -18.78 16.11
N ALA A 194 3.96 -18.86 14.96
CA ALA A 194 2.61 -19.44 14.83
C ALA A 194 2.49 -20.24 13.52
N PRO A 195 3.35 -21.25 13.29
CA PRO A 195 3.35 -22.02 12.06
C PRO A 195 2.09 -22.89 11.95
N SER A 196 1.77 -23.29 10.71
CA SER A 196 0.68 -24.24 10.44
C SER A 196 1.17 -25.69 10.31
N THR A 197 2.48 -25.88 10.16
CA THR A 197 3.19 -27.17 10.06
C THR A 197 4.36 -27.18 11.01
N ASP A 198 4.84 -28.37 11.35
CA ASP A 198 6.04 -28.57 12.14
C ASP A 198 7.34 -28.55 11.34
N GLU A 199 7.26 -28.63 10.00
CA GLU A 199 8.40 -28.45 9.10
C GLU A 199 8.23 -27.22 8.20
N VAL A 200 9.26 -26.36 8.20
CA VAL A 200 9.31 -25.12 7.42
C VAL A 200 10.68 -24.99 6.77
N SER A 201 10.68 -24.89 5.45
CA SER A 201 11.91 -24.73 4.65
C SER A 201 11.81 -23.47 3.79
N PHE A 202 12.79 -22.60 3.89
CA PHE A 202 12.96 -21.42 3.03
C PHE A 202 13.75 -21.81 1.79
N LEU A 203 13.25 -21.45 0.61
CA LEU A 203 13.97 -21.56 -0.64
C LEU A 203 14.31 -20.15 -1.11
N MET A 204 15.60 -19.86 -1.27
CA MET A 204 16.08 -18.53 -1.63
C MET A 204 17.32 -18.62 -2.52
N PRO A 205 17.61 -17.57 -3.31
CA PRO A 205 18.84 -17.54 -4.08
C PRO A 205 20.09 -17.50 -3.19
N ALA A 206 21.12 -18.27 -3.55
CA ALA A 206 22.41 -18.30 -2.84
C ALA A 206 23.18 -16.98 -2.90
N TRP A 207 22.89 -16.11 -3.88
CA TRP A 207 23.47 -14.77 -3.96
C TRP A 207 22.94 -13.80 -2.89
N PHE A 208 21.81 -14.12 -2.26
CA PHE A 208 21.25 -13.31 -1.18
C PHE A 208 21.90 -13.71 0.15
N ARG A 209 22.71 -12.81 0.72
CA ARG A 209 23.66 -13.16 1.80
C ARG A 209 23.03 -13.22 3.18
N ASP A 210 21.97 -12.44 3.41
CA ASP A 210 21.34 -12.40 4.72
C ASP A 210 20.42 -13.61 4.94
N MET A 211 20.93 -14.56 5.74
CA MET A 211 20.24 -15.79 6.17
C MET A 211 19.57 -15.63 7.55
N SER A 212 19.47 -14.40 8.07
CA SER A 212 18.83 -14.14 9.35
C SER A 212 17.34 -14.44 9.29
N ILE A 213 16.87 -15.17 10.31
CA ILE A 213 15.47 -15.54 10.45
C ILE A 213 14.71 -14.44 11.21
N PRO A 214 13.41 -14.24 10.92
CA PRO A 214 12.65 -13.18 11.56
C PRO A 214 12.37 -13.51 13.02
N HIS A 215 12.67 -12.54 13.91
CA HIS A 215 12.36 -12.63 15.33
C HIS A 215 11.24 -11.67 15.71
N SER A 216 10.47 -12.04 16.74
CA SER A 216 9.46 -11.14 17.29
C SER A 216 10.11 -9.90 17.91
N VAL A 217 9.52 -8.72 17.73
CA VAL A 217 10.03 -7.45 18.28
C VAL A 217 10.14 -7.49 19.81
N ILE A 218 9.29 -8.28 20.48
CA ILE A 218 9.32 -8.45 21.93
C ILE A 218 10.32 -9.53 22.39
N ALA A 219 10.89 -10.33 21.47
CA ALA A 219 11.78 -11.44 21.80
C ALA A 219 13.03 -11.02 22.61
N PRO A 220 13.70 -9.89 22.32
CA PRO A 220 14.84 -9.43 23.13
C PRO A 220 14.47 -9.10 24.59
N HIS A 221 13.19 -8.87 24.87
CA HIS A 221 12.69 -8.43 26.17
C HIS A 221 11.94 -9.54 26.93
N ALA A 222 11.86 -10.76 26.38
CA ALA A 222 11.09 -11.86 26.95
C ALA A 222 12.00 -12.98 27.51
N GLU A 223 11.80 -13.37 28.77
CA GLU A 223 12.55 -14.45 29.43
C GLU A 223 12.35 -15.83 28.74
N GLY A 224 11.20 -16.04 28.08
CA GLY A 224 10.85 -17.26 27.34
C GLY A 224 10.69 -17.04 25.84
N ALA A 225 11.52 -16.18 25.23
CA ALA A 225 11.43 -15.87 23.81
C ALA A 225 11.52 -17.14 22.93
N ILE A 226 10.62 -17.24 21.94
CA ILE A 226 10.66 -18.30 20.92
C ILE A 226 11.92 -18.11 20.08
N LYS A 227 12.89 -19.03 20.24
CA LYS A 227 14.12 -19.09 19.45
C LYS A 227 14.10 -20.34 18.61
N VAL A 228 14.07 -20.16 17.30
CA VAL A 228 14.07 -21.26 16.32
C VAL A 228 15.47 -21.31 15.71
N PRO A 229 16.20 -22.44 15.74
CA PRO A 229 17.47 -22.54 15.04
C PRO A 229 17.26 -22.61 13.52
N SER A 230 18.28 -22.27 12.73
CA SER A 230 18.29 -22.45 11.27
C SER A 230 19.43 -23.36 10.83
N ARG A 231 19.17 -24.15 9.77
CA ARG A 231 20.16 -25.00 9.10
C ARG A 231 20.22 -24.57 7.63
N VAL A 232 21.42 -24.27 7.13
CA VAL A 232 21.60 -23.77 5.75
C VAL A 232 22.16 -24.90 4.89
N PHE A 233 21.52 -25.14 3.74
CA PHE A 233 21.93 -26.06 2.70
C PHE A 233 22.19 -25.28 1.42
N LEU A 234 23.32 -25.54 0.77
CA LEU A 234 23.62 -24.99 -0.55
C LEU A 234 23.27 -26.03 -1.60
N GLU A 235 22.44 -25.66 -2.56
CA GLU A 235 22.02 -26.51 -3.67
C GLU A 235 22.60 -25.99 -4.99
N GLY A 236 23.35 -26.84 -5.69
CA GLY A 236 24.07 -26.47 -6.90
C GLY A 236 25.47 -25.85 -6.65
N GLU A 237 26.21 -25.65 -7.74
CA GLU A 237 27.52 -24.98 -7.71
C GLU A 237 27.34 -23.48 -7.94
N TYR A 238 27.53 -22.69 -6.89
CA TYR A 238 27.45 -21.23 -6.99
C TYR A 238 28.85 -20.61 -6.94
N VAL A 239 29.23 -19.90 -8.01
CA VAL A 239 30.46 -19.11 -8.05
C VAL A 239 30.11 -17.65 -7.77
N SER A 240 30.39 -17.23 -6.53
CA SER A 240 30.18 -15.83 -6.13
C SER A 240 31.00 -14.90 -7.02
N PRO A 241 30.38 -13.87 -7.63
CA PRO A 241 31.12 -12.85 -8.35
C PRO A 241 32.10 -12.15 -7.40
N ASN A 242 33.31 -11.84 -7.89
CA ASN A 242 34.29 -11.06 -7.13
C ASN A 242 33.73 -9.64 -6.88
N LEU A 243 33.17 -9.43 -5.69
CA LEU A 243 32.97 -8.10 -5.14
C LEU A 243 34.32 -7.59 -4.64
N GLU A 244 34.68 -6.36 -4.96
CA GLU A 244 35.97 -5.81 -4.52
C GLU A 244 36.08 -5.86 -2.99
N PRO A 245 37.16 -6.44 -2.45
CA PRO A 245 37.36 -6.52 -1.01
C PRO A 245 37.67 -5.11 -0.48
N GLY A 246 36.78 -4.55 0.34
CA GLY A 246 36.99 -3.25 1.00
C GLY A 246 35.76 -2.33 1.09
N GLY A 247 34.67 -2.65 0.39
CA GLY A 247 33.38 -2.00 0.67
C GLY A 247 32.81 -2.50 1.99
N ALA A 248 32.26 -1.63 2.83
CA ALA A 248 31.35 -2.05 3.89
C ALA A 248 30.25 -2.93 3.24
N GLU A 249 29.89 -4.05 3.87
CA GLU A 249 28.72 -4.82 3.43
C GLU A 249 27.53 -3.85 3.36
N GLU A 250 27.03 -3.59 2.14
CA GLU A 250 25.85 -2.78 1.97
C GLU A 250 24.71 -3.42 2.75
N ASP A 251 24.01 -2.63 3.56
CA ASP A 251 22.81 -3.07 4.23
C ASP A 251 21.81 -3.51 3.15
N GLU A 252 21.42 -4.79 3.17
CA GLU A 252 20.38 -5.34 2.31
C GLU A 252 19.07 -4.54 2.36
N GLN A 253 18.80 -3.79 3.44
CA GLN A 253 17.69 -2.84 3.49
C GLN A 253 17.79 -1.75 2.42
N ALA A 254 19.01 -1.30 2.10
CA ALA A 254 19.24 -0.30 1.06
C ALA A 254 18.91 -0.84 -0.34
N LEU A 255 19.00 -2.16 -0.54
CA LEU A 255 18.72 -2.84 -1.81
C LEU A 255 17.26 -3.28 -1.95
N LEU A 256 16.43 -3.10 -0.91
CA LEU A 256 15.00 -3.27 -1.03
C LEU A 256 14.42 -2.18 -1.95
N PRO A 257 13.44 -2.50 -2.79
CA PRO A 257 12.72 -1.48 -3.53
C PRO A 257 12.00 -0.59 -2.52
N ILE A 258 12.50 0.62 -2.33
CA ILE A 258 11.88 1.67 -1.52
C ILE A 258 11.29 2.68 -2.50
N PRO A 259 10.06 3.16 -2.25
CA PRO A 259 9.49 4.24 -3.06
C PRO A 259 10.30 5.53 -2.96
N ASP A 260 10.33 6.29 -4.04
CA ASP A 260 10.85 7.65 -3.99
C ASP A 260 9.78 8.57 -3.40
N TRP A 261 10.11 9.21 -2.28
CA TRP A 261 9.21 10.14 -1.61
C TRP A 261 9.39 11.58 -2.09
N GLY A 262 10.45 11.85 -2.86
CA GLY A 262 10.96 13.19 -3.09
C GLY A 262 11.60 13.79 -1.82
N PRO A 263 12.07 15.04 -1.89
CA PRO A 263 12.72 15.70 -0.76
C PRO A 263 11.76 15.80 0.43
N PRO A 264 12.19 15.39 1.64
CA PRO A 264 11.37 15.48 2.84
C PRO A 264 11.06 16.95 3.12
N SER A 265 9.81 17.34 2.93
CA SER A 265 9.35 18.68 3.26
C SER A 265 8.79 18.67 4.67
N GLU A 266 9.64 18.68 5.69
CA GLU A 266 9.14 18.90 7.05
C GLU A 266 8.45 20.27 7.12
N PRO A 267 7.21 20.35 7.62
CA PRO A 267 6.52 21.61 7.74
C PRO A 267 7.15 22.43 8.88
N HIS A 268 8.19 23.22 8.58
CA HIS A 268 8.77 24.15 9.55
C HIS A 268 7.84 25.34 9.88
N ARG A 269 6.68 25.44 9.22
CA ARG A 269 5.66 26.47 9.46
C ARG A 269 4.29 25.86 9.68
N GLN A 270 3.44 26.59 10.40
CA GLN A 270 2.02 26.24 10.53
C GLN A 270 1.29 26.40 9.17
N PRO A 271 0.32 25.53 8.86
CA PRO A 271 -0.49 25.63 7.65
C PRO A 271 -1.27 26.95 7.61
N SER A 272 -1.39 27.55 6.41
CA SER A 272 -2.33 28.65 6.16
C SER A 272 -3.79 28.15 6.08
N SER A 273 -4.77 29.04 5.85
CA SER A 273 -6.19 28.66 5.74
C SER A 273 -6.44 27.61 4.65
N ASP A 274 -5.67 27.69 3.58
CA ASP A 274 -5.91 26.93 2.35
C ASP A 274 -4.99 25.71 2.26
N GLU A 275 -4.22 25.44 3.33
CA GLU A 275 -3.25 24.35 3.40
C GLU A 275 -3.61 23.37 4.51
N VAL A 276 -3.22 22.12 4.32
CA VAL A 276 -3.36 21.04 5.28
C VAL A 276 -2.05 20.27 5.37
N VAL A 277 -1.79 19.72 6.55
CA VAL A 277 -0.68 18.79 6.76
C VAL A 277 -1.15 17.43 6.27
N ALA A 278 -0.47 16.86 5.29
CA ALA A 278 -0.87 15.59 4.67
C ALA A 278 0.34 14.66 4.48
N ARG A 279 0.08 13.36 4.48
CA ARG A 279 1.07 12.32 4.12
C ARG A 279 0.86 11.89 2.68
N LYS A 280 1.95 11.68 1.95
CA LYS A 280 1.88 11.12 0.60
C LYS A 280 1.63 9.61 0.71
N LEU A 281 0.61 9.13 0.01
CA LEU A 281 0.36 7.72 -0.21
C LEU A 281 0.69 7.42 -1.66
N LEU A 282 1.44 6.35 -1.87
CA LEU A 282 1.68 5.80 -3.21
C LEU A 282 0.71 4.64 -3.40
N LEU A 283 -0.02 4.69 -4.51
CA LEU A 283 -1.13 3.82 -4.85
C LEU A 283 -0.80 3.05 -6.12
N ALA A 284 -1.34 1.85 -6.24
CA ALA A 284 -1.18 1.04 -7.45
C ALA A 284 -1.76 1.75 -8.70
N GLY A 285 -1.26 1.39 -9.88
CA GLY A 285 -1.57 1.97 -11.18
C GLY A 285 -0.87 3.31 -11.44
N GLY A 286 0.28 3.55 -10.80
CA GLY A 286 1.02 4.81 -10.89
C GLY A 286 0.23 6.01 -10.38
N TRP A 287 -0.51 5.84 -9.29
CA TRP A 287 -1.29 6.89 -8.65
C TRP A 287 -0.67 7.27 -7.31
N ALA A 288 -0.91 8.50 -6.87
CA ALA A 288 -0.59 8.95 -5.53
C ALA A 288 -1.73 9.79 -4.96
N LEU A 289 -1.75 9.93 -3.65
CA LEU A 289 -2.79 10.66 -2.91
C LEU A 289 -2.17 11.35 -1.70
N TRP A 290 -2.50 12.63 -1.49
CA TRP A 290 -2.21 13.29 -0.22
C TRP A 290 -3.32 13.02 0.77
N LEU A 291 -3.03 12.30 1.86
CA LEU A 291 -3.99 12.02 2.92
C LEU A 291 -3.76 12.96 4.10
N ASP A 292 -4.75 13.80 4.38
CA ASP A 292 -4.78 14.71 5.52
C ASP A 292 -5.06 13.99 6.85
N ASP A 293 -5.16 14.75 7.94
CA ASP A 293 -5.46 14.28 9.29
C ASP A 293 -6.97 14.17 9.60
N GLY A 294 -7.83 14.11 8.58
CA GLY A 294 -9.27 14.04 8.78
C GLY A 294 -9.75 12.73 9.45
N THR A 295 -11.08 12.56 9.54
CA THR A 295 -11.66 11.49 10.37
C THR A 295 -11.67 10.12 9.69
N ARG A 296 -12.07 10.08 8.41
CA ARG A 296 -12.27 8.83 7.66
C ARG A 296 -12.04 9.00 6.17
N ILE A 297 -11.76 7.87 5.50
CA ILE A 297 -11.66 7.75 4.05
C ILE A 297 -12.45 6.51 3.59
N ARG A 298 -13.02 6.57 2.38
CA ARG A 298 -13.72 5.42 1.81
C ARG A 298 -12.71 4.36 1.37
N SER A 299 -12.99 3.12 1.74
CA SER A 299 -12.15 1.96 1.50
C SER A 299 -12.99 0.81 0.95
N PHE A 300 -12.31 -0.11 0.27
CA PHE A 300 -12.87 -1.32 -0.27
C PHE A 300 -12.21 -2.52 0.43
N ASP A 301 -13.00 -3.46 0.95
CA ASP A 301 -12.50 -4.71 1.52
C ASP A 301 -13.04 -5.90 0.70
N PRO A 302 -12.20 -6.54 -0.15
CA PRO A 302 -12.64 -7.68 -0.95
C PRO A 302 -13.02 -8.90 -0.11
N ARG A 303 -12.62 -8.96 1.16
CA ARG A 303 -12.88 -10.09 2.06
C ARG A 303 -14.28 -10.07 2.67
N GLN A 304 -14.96 -8.92 2.62
CA GLN A 304 -16.33 -8.79 3.11
C GLN A 304 -17.34 -9.40 2.14
N PRO A 305 -18.50 -9.87 2.64
CA PRO A 305 -19.58 -10.31 1.76
C PRO A 305 -20.09 -9.16 0.88
N PRO A 306 -20.59 -9.46 -0.33
CA PRO A 306 -21.21 -8.44 -1.19
C PRO A 306 -22.26 -7.61 -0.43
N GLY A 307 -22.26 -6.29 -0.62
CA GLY A 307 -23.14 -5.36 0.10
C GLY A 307 -22.49 -4.73 1.35
N GLU A 308 -21.37 -5.28 1.82
CA GLU A 308 -20.61 -4.75 2.97
C GLU A 308 -19.14 -4.45 2.62
N ARG A 309 -18.76 -4.48 1.34
CA ARG A 309 -17.35 -4.33 0.90
C ARG A 309 -16.89 -2.88 0.87
N VAL A 310 -17.80 -1.95 0.63
CA VAL A 310 -17.57 -0.51 0.60
C VAL A 310 -17.83 0.04 2.00
N ILE A 311 -16.74 0.43 2.66
CA ILE A 311 -16.74 0.90 4.05
C ILE A 311 -16.03 2.25 4.18
N TYR A 312 -16.21 2.89 5.33
CA TYR A 312 -15.34 3.98 5.76
C TYR A 312 -14.41 3.48 6.85
N ILE A 313 -13.11 3.72 6.68
CA ILE A 313 -12.10 3.43 7.69
C ILE A 313 -11.52 4.73 8.23
N GLY A 314 -11.05 4.69 9.48
CA GLY A 314 -10.29 5.81 10.05
C GLY A 314 -8.97 6.00 9.32
N ILE A 315 -8.47 7.24 9.24
CA ILE A 315 -7.20 7.54 8.55
C ILE A 315 -6.02 6.79 9.17
N THR A 316 -6.03 6.63 10.49
CA THR A 316 -4.99 5.88 11.23
C THR A 316 -5.01 4.37 10.95
N ALA A 317 -6.11 3.85 10.40
CA ALA A 317 -6.24 2.45 10.02
C ALA A 317 -5.74 2.17 8.59
N VAL A 318 -5.37 3.21 7.82
CA VAL A 318 -4.83 3.05 6.48
C VAL A 318 -3.40 2.52 6.59
N THR A 319 -3.18 1.31 6.07
CA THR A 319 -1.86 0.67 5.96
C THR A 319 -1.57 0.28 4.52
N ALA A 320 -0.30 -0.02 4.21
CA ALA A 320 0.02 -0.71 2.96
C ALA A 320 -0.84 -1.98 2.81
N GLY A 321 -1.34 -2.22 1.59
CA GLY A 321 -2.30 -3.28 1.27
C GLY A 321 -3.77 -2.89 1.42
N THR A 322 -4.10 -1.75 2.03
CA THR A 322 -5.48 -1.24 2.11
C THR A 322 -5.95 -0.81 0.72
N TYR A 323 -7.18 -1.16 0.32
CA TYR A 323 -7.75 -0.62 -0.91
C TYR A 323 -8.56 0.64 -0.60
N LEU A 324 -8.25 1.73 -1.30
CA LEU A 324 -8.96 3.00 -1.21
C LEU A 324 -9.88 3.16 -2.40
N LEU A 325 -11.04 3.78 -2.17
CA LEU A 325 -11.96 4.19 -3.23
C LEU A 325 -11.87 5.71 -3.37
N VAL A 326 -11.17 6.15 -4.41
CA VAL A 326 -10.88 7.56 -4.67
C VAL A 326 -11.48 7.99 -6.00
N ARG A 327 -11.82 9.28 -6.11
CA ARG A 327 -12.34 9.86 -7.36
C ARG A 327 -11.23 10.67 -8.04
N PRO A 328 -10.84 10.35 -9.28
CA PRO A 328 -9.97 11.22 -10.08
C PRO A 328 -10.57 12.60 -10.30
N GLY A 329 -9.76 13.65 -10.13
CA GLY A 329 -10.09 15.03 -10.51
C GLY A 329 -10.88 15.87 -9.50
N GLU A 330 -11.53 15.28 -8.49
CA GLU A 330 -12.29 16.04 -7.48
C GLU A 330 -12.38 15.30 -6.14
N THR A 331 -12.45 16.04 -5.03
CA THR A 331 -12.69 15.44 -3.70
C THR A 331 -14.09 14.83 -3.61
N GLU A 332 -14.20 13.71 -2.88
CA GLU A 332 -15.47 13.00 -2.65
C GLU A 332 -16.58 13.94 -2.11
N HIS A 333 -16.21 14.84 -1.20
CA HIS A 333 -17.20 15.69 -0.55
C HIS A 333 -17.77 16.76 -1.50
N ARG A 334 -16.93 17.38 -2.34
CA ARG A 334 -17.35 18.40 -3.30
C ARG A 334 -18.29 17.79 -4.36
N ALA A 335 -17.94 16.60 -4.83
CA ALA A 335 -18.80 15.80 -5.70
C ALA A 335 -20.16 15.50 -5.08
N LEU A 336 -20.18 15.05 -3.82
CA LEU A 336 -21.44 14.75 -3.10
C LEU A 336 -22.31 16.00 -2.91
N LEU A 337 -21.68 17.15 -2.67
CA LEU A 337 -22.38 18.42 -2.53
C LEU A 337 -23.03 18.84 -3.85
N GLU A 338 -22.31 18.76 -4.97
CA GLU A 338 -22.84 19.12 -6.30
C GLU A 338 -23.98 18.16 -6.71
N ILE A 339 -23.83 16.85 -6.49
CA ILE A 339 -24.88 15.87 -6.74
C ILE A 339 -26.12 16.16 -5.87
N ALA A 340 -25.92 16.52 -4.60
CA ALA A 340 -27.01 16.90 -3.71
C ALA A 340 -27.72 18.17 -4.18
N LEU A 341 -26.98 19.21 -4.57
CA LEU A 341 -27.51 20.46 -5.10
C LEU A 341 -28.29 20.25 -6.41
N ALA A 342 -27.75 19.46 -7.34
CA ALA A 342 -28.43 19.08 -8.57
C ALA A 342 -29.77 18.36 -8.29
N SER A 343 -29.81 17.50 -7.25
CA SER A 343 -31.04 16.77 -6.88
C SER A 343 -32.13 17.64 -6.23
N LEU A 344 -31.79 18.86 -5.78
CA LEU A 344 -32.72 19.79 -5.13
C LEU A 344 -33.56 20.61 -6.14
N GLY A 345 -33.22 20.56 -7.43
CA GLY A 345 -34.00 21.17 -8.50
C GLY A 345 -34.24 22.66 -8.29
N LEU A 346 -35.51 23.08 -8.31
CA LEU A 346 -35.93 24.48 -8.19
C LEU A 346 -35.53 25.16 -6.86
N ARG A 347 -35.17 24.39 -5.83
CA ARG A 347 -34.72 24.94 -4.53
C ARG A 347 -33.22 25.19 -4.45
N ARG A 348 -32.46 24.83 -5.50
CA ARG A 348 -31.00 24.96 -5.54
C ARG A 348 -30.54 26.40 -5.27
N GLU A 349 -31.06 27.37 -6.02
CA GLU A 349 -30.64 28.78 -5.92
C GLU A 349 -30.89 29.37 -4.52
N GLU A 350 -32.05 29.07 -3.92
CA GLU A 350 -32.39 29.52 -2.57
C GLU A 350 -31.43 28.94 -1.50
N ILE A 351 -31.09 27.66 -1.63
CA ILE A 351 -30.21 26.95 -0.72
C ILE A 351 -28.75 27.44 -0.89
N GLU A 352 -28.28 27.62 -2.13
CA GLU A 352 -26.96 28.17 -2.42
C GLU A 352 -26.82 29.59 -1.88
N SER A 353 -27.81 30.46 -2.11
CA SER A 353 -27.81 31.84 -1.59
C SER A 353 -27.71 31.87 -0.07
N THR A 354 -28.57 31.10 0.62
CA THR A 354 -28.55 31.06 2.10
C THR A 354 -27.24 30.47 2.63
N GLN A 355 -26.67 29.46 1.96
CA GLN A 355 -25.37 28.87 2.32
C GLN A 355 -24.22 29.86 2.14
N SER A 356 -24.14 30.55 1.01
CA SER A 356 -23.11 31.55 0.75
C SER A 356 -23.20 32.71 1.73
N GLU A 357 -24.40 33.15 2.08
CA GLU A 357 -24.62 34.30 2.96
C GLU A 357 -24.15 34.03 4.41
N TRP A 358 -24.57 32.93 5.04
CA TRP A 358 -24.13 32.68 6.43
C TRP A 358 -22.63 32.38 6.52
N LYS A 359 -22.05 31.73 5.50
CA LYS A 359 -20.60 31.49 5.42
C LYS A 359 -19.81 32.78 5.21
N ALA A 360 -20.29 33.68 4.36
CA ALA A 360 -19.68 34.99 4.16
C ALA A 360 -19.69 35.82 5.46
N HIS A 361 -20.79 35.79 6.22
CA HIS A 361 -20.87 36.43 7.54
C HIS A 361 -19.85 35.84 8.52
N LEU A 362 -19.70 34.51 8.55
CA LEU A 362 -18.72 33.83 9.40
C LEU A 362 -17.28 34.14 8.99
N MET A 363 -16.96 34.11 7.70
CA MET A 363 -15.65 34.50 7.17
C MET A 363 -15.33 35.95 7.52
N GLY A 364 -16.27 36.87 7.28
CA GLY A 364 -16.08 38.27 7.63
C GLY A 364 -15.91 38.51 9.14
N ALA A 365 -16.46 37.65 10.00
CA ALA A 365 -16.19 37.71 11.44
C ALA A 365 -14.80 37.16 11.80
N LEU A 366 -14.36 36.07 11.14
CA LEU A 366 -13.01 35.50 11.28
C LEU A 366 -11.90 36.42 10.76
N ASP A 367 -12.17 37.24 9.75
CA ASP A 367 -11.21 38.20 9.21
C ASP A 367 -11.07 39.45 10.08
N ARG A 368 -12.14 39.84 10.79
CA ARG A 368 -12.17 41.04 11.64
C ARG A 368 -11.70 40.80 13.07
N MET A 369 -11.72 39.55 13.54
CA MET A 369 -11.39 39.18 14.92
C MET A 369 -10.27 38.14 14.93
N GLU A 370 -9.39 38.19 15.92
CA GLU A 370 -8.42 37.11 16.10
C GLU A 370 -9.13 35.76 16.31
N PRO A 371 -8.61 34.63 15.77
CA PRO A 371 -9.27 33.33 15.83
C PRO A 371 -9.66 32.89 17.26
N GLN A 372 -8.84 33.22 18.26
CA GLN A 372 -9.13 32.88 19.66
C GLN A 372 -10.31 33.67 20.23
N SER A 373 -10.49 34.92 19.80
CA SER A 373 -11.59 35.79 20.21
C SER A 373 -12.92 35.30 19.65
N VAL A 374 -12.95 34.79 18.41
CA VAL A 374 -14.14 34.16 17.83
C VAL A 374 -14.54 32.89 18.59
N VAL A 375 -13.55 32.04 18.91
CA VAL A 375 -13.80 30.82 19.72
C VAL A 375 -14.33 31.19 21.11
N GLY A 376 -13.79 32.24 21.74
CA GLY A 376 -14.28 32.76 23.02
C GLY A 376 -15.73 33.22 22.94
N ALA A 377 -16.04 34.11 21.99
CA ALA A 377 -17.38 34.65 21.80
C ALA A 377 -18.45 33.57 21.54
N LEU A 378 -18.10 32.54 20.76
CA LEU A 378 -18.98 31.40 20.49
C LEU A 378 -19.17 30.52 21.74
N ARG A 379 -18.13 30.31 22.55
CA ARG A 379 -18.26 29.57 23.82
C ARG A 379 -19.15 30.32 24.82
N ASP A 380 -19.04 31.63 24.89
CA ASP A 380 -19.86 32.47 25.78
C ASP A 380 -21.35 32.41 25.39
N LYS A 381 -21.65 32.24 24.10
CA LYS A 381 -23.00 31.95 23.60
C LYS A 381 -23.47 30.51 23.83
N GLY A 382 -22.59 29.63 24.33
CA GLY A 382 -22.89 28.23 24.65
C GLY A 382 -22.62 27.22 23.54
N VAL A 383 -21.91 27.60 22.48
CA VAL A 383 -21.53 26.71 21.37
C VAL A 383 -20.45 25.73 21.87
N ARG A 384 -20.77 24.43 21.88
CA ARG A 384 -19.85 23.42 22.44
C ARG A 384 -18.65 23.15 21.54
N ALA A 385 -18.85 23.17 20.22
CA ALA A 385 -17.81 22.92 19.22
C ALA A 385 -17.20 24.22 18.64
N ALA A 386 -17.13 25.29 19.43
CA ALA A 386 -16.66 26.62 18.99
C ALA A 386 -15.25 26.61 18.35
N ASN A 387 -14.40 25.67 18.73
CA ASN A 387 -13.07 25.48 18.12
C ASN A 387 -13.12 25.09 16.64
N GLN A 388 -14.27 24.67 16.12
CA GLN A 388 -14.48 24.34 14.71
C GLN A 388 -14.98 25.53 13.87
N ALA A 389 -15.10 26.74 14.44
CA ALA A 389 -15.63 27.92 13.74
C ALA A 389 -14.96 28.17 12.39
N ARG A 390 -13.64 28.02 12.31
CA ARG A 390 -12.89 28.18 11.06
C ARG A 390 -13.20 27.07 10.04
N ALA A 391 -13.42 25.84 10.50
CA ALA A 391 -13.78 24.73 9.63
C ALA A 391 -15.20 24.90 9.05
N TRP A 392 -16.13 25.53 9.78
CA TRP A 392 -17.48 25.77 9.28
C TRP A 392 -17.54 26.82 8.16
N ALA A 393 -16.52 27.65 8.00
CA ALA A 393 -16.39 28.58 6.87
C ALA A 393 -16.02 27.87 5.56
N ASP A 394 -15.48 26.64 5.62
CA ASP A 394 -15.13 25.84 4.45
C ASP A 394 -16.37 25.48 3.63
N GLU A 395 -16.30 25.60 2.29
CA GLU A 395 -17.37 25.16 1.38
C GLU A 395 -17.74 23.69 1.61
N ALA A 396 -16.76 22.86 1.99
CA ALA A 396 -16.92 21.44 2.26
C ALA A 396 -17.68 21.11 3.56
N LEU A 397 -18.09 22.08 4.38
CA LEU A 397 -18.92 21.82 5.56
C LEU A 397 -20.25 22.56 5.45
N VAL A 398 -21.34 21.80 5.28
CA VAL A 398 -22.70 22.38 5.10
C VAL A 398 -23.22 23.08 6.36
N ARG A 399 -22.90 22.55 7.56
CA ARG A 399 -23.33 23.09 8.86
C ARG A 399 -22.62 22.39 10.04
N PRO A 400 -22.64 22.98 11.25
CA PRO A 400 -22.30 22.27 12.48
C PRO A 400 -23.15 21.00 12.70
N GLN A 401 -22.55 19.97 13.31
CA GLN A 401 -23.23 18.69 13.56
C GLN A 401 -24.39 18.80 14.55
N ARG A 402 -24.27 19.67 15.57
CA ARG A 402 -25.32 19.87 16.58
C ARG A 402 -26.26 20.98 16.13
N ASN A 403 -27.55 20.69 16.11
CA ASN A 403 -28.58 21.68 15.76
C ASN A 403 -28.49 22.95 16.61
N ARG A 404 -28.34 22.76 17.93
CA ARG A 404 -28.21 23.88 18.86
C ARG A 404 -26.95 24.71 18.64
N ASP A 405 -25.83 24.09 18.24
CA ASP A 405 -24.60 24.84 17.94
C ASP A 405 -24.80 25.70 16.68
N PHE A 406 -25.57 25.24 15.69
CA PHE A 406 -25.87 26.01 14.48
C PHE A 406 -26.86 27.15 14.73
N GLU A 407 -27.93 26.92 15.51
CA GLU A 407 -28.87 27.97 15.90
C GLU A 407 -28.17 29.09 16.69
N LEU A 408 -27.29 28.74 17.62
CA LEU A 408 -26.49 29.69 18.38
C LEU A 408 -25.49 30.44 17.50
N LEU A 409 -24.92 29.77 16.49
CA LEU A 409 -24.04 30.40 15.50
C LEU A 409 -24.82 31.43 14.66
N LEU A 410 -25.99 31.07 14.12
CA LEU A 410 -26.83 31.99 13.35
C LEU A 410 -27.26 33.20 14.18
N SER A 411 -27.65 32.97 15.44
CA SER A 411 -27.97 34.06 16.38
C SER A 411 -26.76 34.94 16.70
N TRP A 412 -25.54 34.42 16.68
CA TRP A 412 -24.33 35.22 16.89
C TRP A 412 -23.94 36.03 15.65
N LEU A 413 -24.27 35.54 14.46
CA LEU A 413 -24.07 36.23 13.18
C LEU A 413 -25.18 37.25 12.85
N ASP A 414 -26.14 37.44 13.76
CA ASP A 414 -27.36 38.24 13.58
C ASP A 414 -28.21 37.81 12.37
N LEU A 415 -28.21 36.52 12.04
CA LEU A 415 -29.03 35.94 10.98
C LEU A 415 -30.29 35.28 11.57
N PRO A 416 -31.44 35.37 10.87
CA PRO A 416 -32.66 34.68 11.30
C PRO A 416 -32.47 33.16 11.22
N ASN A 417 -33.12 32.42 12.13
CA ASN A 417 -33.02 30.96 12.12
C ASN A 417 -33.59 30.34 10.83
N GLU A 418 -34.74 30.82 10.34
CA GLU A 418 -35.29 30.43 9.04
C GLU A 418 -35.11 31.57 8.03
N PRO A 419 -34.79 31.27 6.75
CA PRO A 419 -34.73 29.95 6.13
C PRO A 419 -33.39 29.20 6.27
N PHE A 420 -32.38 29.81 6.91
CA PHE A 420 -30.99 29.29 6.95
C PHE A 420 -30.88 27.89 7.57
N PHE A 421 -31.52 27.68 8.73
CA PHE A 421 -31.52 26.40 9.42
C PHE A 421 -32.22 25.32 8.60
N GLY A 422 -33.42 25.61 8.07
CA GLY A 422 -34.18 24.70 7.24
C GLY A 422 -33.42 24.28 5.98
N ASN A 423 -32.87 25.26 5.25
CA ASN A 423 -32.12 25.02 4.01
C ASN A 423 -30.82 24.26 4.25
N ALA A 424 -30.04 24.60 5.28
CA ALA A 424 -28.84 23.85 5.64
C ALA A 424 -29.15 22.42 6.13
N THR A 425 -30.24 22.22 6.87
CA THR A 425 -30.68 20.89 7.32
C THR A 425 -31.11 20.03 6.12
N LEU A 426 -31.86 20.61 5.19
CA LEU A 426 -32.28 19.94 3.98
C LEU A 426 -31.08 19.53 3.12
N LEU A 427 -30.17 20.47 2.85
CA LEU A 427 -28.95 20.19 2.10
C LEU A 427 -28.13 19.08 2.76
N HIS A 428 -27.92 19.14 4.08
CA HIS A 428 -27.19 18.10 4.81
C HIS A 428 -27.85 16.71 4.68
N ARG A 429 -29.18 16.63 4.81
CA ARG A 429 -29.91 15.36 4.61
C ARG A 429 -29.79 14.85 3.18
N THR A 430 -29.86 15.74 2.19
CA THR A 430 -29.71 15.37 0.79
C THR A 430 -28.30 14.87 0.50
N VAL A 431 -27.25 15.52 1.02
CA VAL A 431 -25.86 15.04 0.92
C VAL A 431 -25.71 13.64 1.52
N LEU A 432 -26.28 13.39 2.70
CA LEU A 432 -26.27 12.05 3.32
C LEU A 432 -26.99 11.01 2.45
N ARG A 433 -28.14 11.37 1.87
CA ARG A 433 -28.92 10.48 0.98
C ARG A 433 -28.16 10.19 -0.31
N SER A 434 -27.54 11.19 -0.92
CA SER A 434 -26.68 11.02 -2.10
C SER A 434 -25.49 10.13 -1.77
N GLY A 435 -24.87 10.29 -0.59
CA GLY A 435 -23.79 9.41 -0.13
C GLY A 435 -24.21 7.96 0.03
N ALA A 436 -25.40 7.69 0.57
CA ALA A 436 -25.96 6.34 0.68
C ALA A 436 -26.23 5.74 -0.70
N ARG A 437 -26.86 6.50 -1.60
CA ARG A 437 -27.12 6.06 -2.98
C ARG A 437 -25.84 5.72 -3.74
N ILE A 438 -24.80 6.55 -3.64
CA ILE A 438 -23.50 6.28 -4.27
C ILE A 438 -22.87 5.01 -3.69
N ARG A 439 -23.00 4.77 -2.38
CA ARG A 439 -22.53 3.53 -1.77
C ARG A 439 -23.21 2.31 -2.40
N ASP A 440 -24.53 2.33 -2.54
CA ASP A 440 -25.30 1.22 -3.12
C ASP A 440 -24.97 1.00 -4.61
N GLU A 441 -24.77 2.08 -5.37
CA GLU A 441 -24.34 2.02 -6.78
C GLU A 441 -22.91 1.46 -6.91
N LEU A 442 -22.00 1.84 -6.00
CA LEU A 442 -20.63 1.29 -5.99
C LEU A 442 -20.60 -0.18 -5.58
N GLU A 443 -21.39 -0.59 -4.59
CA GLU A 443 -21.53 -2.01 -4.24
C GLU A 443 -22.04 -2.82 -5.43
N SER A 444 -23.00 -2.28 -6.18
CA SER A 444 -23.52 -2.92 -7.40
C SER A 444 -22.46 -2.99 -8.50
N ALA A 445 -21.71 -1.92 -8.73
CA ALA A 445 -20.63 -1.87 -9.72
C ALA A 445 -19.49 -2.84 -9.37
N VAL A 446 -19.12 -2.92 -8.09
CA VAL A 446 -18.14 -3.88 -7.57
C VAL A 446 -18.63 -5.32 -7.73
N ALA A 447 -19.90 -5.60 -7.42
CA ALA A 447 -20.46 -6.93 -7.54
C ALA A 447 -20.45 -7.44 -8.99
N ALA A 448 -20.54 -6.53 -9.97
CA ALA A 448 -20.40 -6.84 -11.39
C ALA A 448 -18.94 -6.90 -11.87
N ALA A 449 -17.99 -6.36 -11.10
CA ALA A 449 -16.58 -6.27 -11.51
C ALA A 449 -15.76 -7.50 -11.07
N ASP A 450 -14.69 -7.78 -11.82
CA ASP A 450 -13.74 -8.84 -11.49
C ASP A 450 -12.85 -8.41 -10.31
N VAL A 451 -13.22 -8.82 -9.09
CA VAL A 451 -12.43 -8.57 -7.87
C VAL A 451 -11.05 -9.22 -7.96
N SER A 452 -10.88 -10.31 -8.71
CA SER A 452 -9.58 -10.95 -8.94
C SER A 452 -8.67 -10.08 -9.81
N ALA A 453 -9.21 -9.23 -10.68
CA ALA A 453 -8.42 -8.23 -11.39
C ALA A 453 -7.85 -7.18 -10.43
N LEU A 454 -8.62 -6.73 -9.43
CA LEU A 454 -8.14 -5.78 -8.42
C LEU A 454 -7.02 -6.39 -7.55
N GLU A 455 -7.13 -7.67 -7.18
CA GLU A 455 -6.08 -8.33 -6.40
C GLU A 455 -4.77 -8.50 -7.18
N ARG A 456 -4.88 -8.78 -8.50
CA ARG A 456 -3.74 -8.93 -9.41
C ARG A 456 -3.08 -7.60 -9.76
N LEU A 457 -3.86 -6.65 -10.29
CA LEU A 457 -3.36 -5.37 -10.82
C LEU A 457 -3.24 -4.30 -9.75
N GLY A 458 -3.82 -4.50 -8.56
CA GLY A 458 -3.89 -3.50 -7.51
C GLY A 458 -4.83 -2.33 -7.81
N THR A 459 -5.40 -2.26 -9.01
CA THR A 459 -6.31 -1.21 -9.46
C THR A 459 -7.53 -1.75 -10.18
N LEU A 460 -8.64 -1.02 -10.06
CA LEU A 460 -9.88 -1.29 -10.76
C LEU A 460 -10.64 0.03 -10.94
N GLU A 461 -10.94 0.37 -12.19
CA GLU A 461 -11.83 1.48 -12.49
C GLU A 461 -13.28 1.01 -12.47
N LEU A 462 -14.10 1.66 -11.64
CA LEU A 462 -15.51 1.41 -11.48
C LEU A 462 -16.29 2.47 -12.25
N THR A 463 -16.93 2.06 -13.33
CA THR A 463 -17.88 2.90 -14.07
C THR A 463 -19.27 2.75 -13.47
N THR A 464 -19.89 3.85 -13.08
CA THR A 464 -21.27 3.87 -12.58
C THR A 464 -22.22 4.32 -13.68
N SER A 465 -23.38 3.67 -13.78
CA SER A 465 -24.39 3.91 -14.82
C SER A 465 -25.18 5.23 -14.68
N SER A 466 -24.95 6.01 -13.63
CA SER A 466 -25.65 7.29 -13.40
C SER A 466 -24.90 8.47 -14.03
N GLU A 467 -25.56 9.23 -14.92
CA GLU A 467 -25.04 10.49 -15.48
C GLU A 467 -24.61 11.44 -14.36
N GLY A 468 -23.37 11.95 -14.44
CA GLY A 468 -22.79 12.89 -13.46
C GLY A 468 -21.93 12.25 -12.35
N ILE A 469 -21.88 10.91 -12.26
CA ILE A 469 -20.93 10.22 -11.39
C ILE A 469 -19.69 9.83 -12.20
N SER A 470 -18.65 10.65 -12.16
CA SER A 470 -17.33 10.32 -12.72
C SER A 470 -16.83 8.98 -12.16
N ALA A 471 -16.12 8.22 -12.98
CA ALA A 471 -15.54 6.91 -12.64
C ALA A 471 -14.81 6.95 -11.29
N MET A 472 -15.04 5.94 -10.47
CA MET A 472 -14.36 5.77 -9.18
C MET A 472 -13.17 4.83 -9.38
N LEU A 473 -12.04 5.14 -8.77
CA LEU A 473 -10.85 4.30 -8.81
C LEU A 473 -10.73 3.54 -7.49
N ALA A 474 -10.82 2.22 -7.54
CA ALA A 474 -10.37 1.35 -6.48
C ALA A 474 -8.87 1.09 -6.67
N THR A 475 -8.04 1.44 -5.69
CA THR A 475 -6.59 1.24 -5.80
C THR A 475 -5.97 0.87 -4.45
N ARG A 476 -4.98 -0.03 -4.49
CA ARG A 476 -4.24 -0.53 -3.34
C ARG A 476 -3.18 0.47 -2.91
N VAL A 477 -3.09 0.74 -1.62
CA VAL A 477 -1.97 1.48 -1.02
C VAL A 477 -0.72 0.61 -1.09
N LEU A 478 0.30 1.06 -1.82
CA LEU A 478 1.60 0.40 -1.92
C LEU A 478 2.50 0.81 -0.76
N ALA A 479 2.52 2.11 -0.45
CA ALA A 479 3.36 2.66 0.61
C ALA A 479 2.79 3.97 1.16
N ILE A 480 3.23 4.32 2.37
CA ILE A 480 2.87 5.55 3.07
C ILE A 480 4.15 6.28 3.45
N SER A 481 4.23 7.58 3.11
CA SER A 481 5.40 8.39 3.44
C SER A 481 5.61 8.45 4.95
N PRO A 482 6.86 8.30 5.44
CA PRO A 482 7.16 8.49 6.86
C PRO A 482 7.01 9.95 7.30
N GLY A 483 7.13 10.89 6.36
CA GLY A 483 7.00 12.33 6.59
C GLY A 483 5.63 12.90 6.24
N THR A 484 5.41 14.14 6.64
CA THR A 484 4.24 14.95 6.27
C THR A 484 4.67 16.15 5.46
N SER A 485 3.81 16.69 4.60
CA SER A 485 4.05 17.92 3.85
C SER A 485 2.85 18.86 3.95
N LEU A 486 3.09 20.16 3.73
CA LEU A 486 2.01 21.13 3.55
C LEU A 486 1.49 21.05 2.12
N VAL A 487 0.20 20.80 1.97
CA VAL A 487 -0.47 20.64 0.69
C VAL A 487 -1.69 21.53 0.66
N ALA A 488 -1.98 22.13 -0.48
CA ALA A 488 -3.22 22.89 -0.65
C ALA A 488 -4.43 21.96 -0.43
N ARG A 489 -5.43 22.42 0.31
CA ARG A 489 -6.62 21.63 0.71
C ARG A 489 -7.36 21.03 -0.48
N HIS A 490 -7.37 21.70 -1.64
CA HIS A 490 -7.98 21.20 -2.86
C HIS A 490 -7.23 20.03 -3.52
N ASN A 491 -5.95 19.84 -3.18
CA ASN A 491 -5.13 18.70 -3.64
C ASN A 491 -5.13 17.55 -2.63
N ALA A 492 -5.57 17.79 -1.40
CA ALA A 492 -5.74 16.74 -0.41
C ALA A 492 -6.89 15.81 -0.82
N ARG A 493 -6.67 14.50 -0.69
CA ARG A 493 -7.62 13.43 -1.02
C ARG A 493 -8.04 13.39 -2.49
N VAL A 494 -7.29 14.03 -3.39
CA VAL A 494 -7.45 13.92 -4.83
C VAL A 494 -6.30 13.09 -5.40
N PRO A 495 -6.58 11.96 -6.10
CA PRO A 495 -5.54 11.14 -6.66
C PRO A 495 -4.92 11.83 -7.88
N PHE A 496 -3.60 11.77 -8.00
CA PHE A 496 -2.82 12.30 -9.12
C PHE A 496 -1.83 11.25 -9.63
N LYS A 497 -1.33 11.40 -10.85
CA LYS A 497 -0.36 10.47 -11.42
C LYS A 497 1.02 10.66 -10.81
N ASP A 498 1.65 9.57 -10.42
CA ASP A 498 2.95 9.56 -9.79
C ASP A 498 3.67 8.23 -10.07
N GLY A 499 4.84 8.32 -10.70
CA GLY A 499 5.66 7.17 -11.07
C GLY A 499 6.58 6.67 -9.96
N SER A 500 6.68 7.35 -8.82
CA SER A 500 7.68 7.06 -7.78
C SER A 500 7.50 5.73 -7.03
N ALA A 501 6.45 4.97 -7.36
CA ALA A 501 6.22 3.60 -6.88
C ALA A 501 6.10 2.55 -7.99
N ARG A 502 6.40 2.90 -9.26
CA ARG A 502 6.24 2.00 -10.42
C ARG A 502 6.96 0.66 -10.29
N TRP A 503 7.97 0.61 -9.42
CA TRP A 503 8.82 -0.55 -9.14
C TRP A 503 8.36 -1.36 -7.91
N LEU A 504 7.36 -0.89 -7.16
CA LEU A 504 6.71 -1.61 -6.05
C LEU A 504 5.47 -2.42 -6.49
N GLU A 505 4.98 -2.16 -7.69
CA GLU A 505 3.93 -2.94 -8.37
C GLU A 505 4.49 -4.26 -8.89
#